data_AF-A0A821T7Z7-F1
#
_entry.id   AF-A0A821T7Z7-F1
#
_cell.length_a   1.000
_cell.length_b   1.000
_cell.length_c   1.000
_cell.angle_alpha   90.00
_cell.angle_beta   90.00
_cell.angle_gamma   90.00
#
_symmetry.space_group_name_H-M   'P 1'
#
loop_
_entity.id
_entity.type
_entity.pdbx_description
1 polymer ?
#
loop_
_entity_poly.entity_id
_entity_poly.type
_entity_poly.pdbx_seq_one_letter_code
_entity_poly.pdbx_strand_id
1 'polypeptide(L)'
;MYALRYAFCEILNLVNVVGQIFLLDLFLGGAFRDYGAGVAAFTHVPKVPSNFIDYDSVNPMDAFFPKVTKCFIRMYGPSGTIQVKDRLCVLPLNIVNEKIFVILWFWLIFLAAMSIAAVIFRILVLSMPPIRIYLIMGQVRCVKHKVVSKIVKRFSFGDWFLLYMLGKNMNPIVYKDLIIELSKDLESRSLMV
;
A
#
# COMPACT_ATOMS: atom_id res chain seq x y z
N MET A 1 -1.49 -23.12 12.76
CA MET A 1 -1.35 -23.06 11.28
C MET A 1 -1.99 -21.82 10.66
N TYR A 2 -3.20 -21.40 11.07
CA TYR A 2 -3.87 -20.21 10.53
C TYR A 2 -3.07 -18.90 10.61
N ALA A 3 -2.45 -18.61 11.75
CA ALA A 3 -1.66 -17.38 11.93
C ALA A 3 -0.46 -17.27 10.96
N LEU A 4 0.19 -18.39 10.63
CA LEU A 4 1.30 -18.41 9.65
C LEU A 4 0.80 -18.16 8.23
N ARG A 5 -0.34 -18.75 7.85
CA ARG A 5 -0.97 -18.49 6.55
C ARG A 5 -1.38 -17.03 6.41
N TYR A 6 -1.91 -16.43 7.48
CA TYR A 6 -2.26 -15.02 7.50
C TYR A 6 -1.04 -14.12 7.35
N ALA A 7 0.04 -14.38 8.10
CA ALA A 7 1.30 -13.63 7.97
C ALA A 7 1.92 -13.78 6.57
N PHE A 8 1.82 -14.97 5.97
CA PHE A 8 2.25 -15.19 4.59
C PHE A 8 1.44 -14.35 3.59
N CYS A 9 0.13 -14.24 3.76
CA CYS A 9 -0.70 -13.35 2.94
C CYS A 9 -0.33 -11.88 3.09
N GLU A 10 0.02 -11.41 4.29
CA GLU A 10 0.49 -10.03 4.50
C GLU A 10 1.80 -9.76 3.76
N ILE A 11 2.73 -10.73 3.77
CA ILE A 11 3.98 -10.65 3.00
C ILE A 11 3.69 -10.64 1.50
N LEU A 12 2.81 -11.53 1.01
CA LEU A 12 2.41 -11.54 -0.39
C LEU A 12 1.76 -10.24 -0.83
N ASN A 13 0.96 -9.60 0.03
CA ASN A 13 0.37 -8.31 -0.27
C ASN A 13 1.45 -7.22 -0.42
N LEU A 14 2.45 -7.21 0.47
CA LEU A 14 3.59 -6.30 0.35
C LEU A 14 4.38 -6.55 -0.95
N VAL A 15 4.68 -7.82 -1.27
CA VAL A 15 5.37 -8.20 -2.51
C VAL A 15 4.56 -7.77 -3.73
N ASN A 16 3.24 -7.94 -3.72
CA ASN A 16 2.37 -7.51 -4.80
C ASN A 16 2.43 -6.00 -5.02
N VAL A 17 2.32 -5.19 -3.96
CA VAL A 17 2.38 -3.72 -4.09
C VAL A 17 3.76 -3.26 -4.57
N VAL A 18 4.84 -3.80 -4.01
CA VAL A 18 6.21 -3.48 -4.45
C VAL A 18 6.45 -3.93 -5.89
N GLY A 19 5.96 -5.12 -6.26
CA GLY A 19 6.03 -5.63 -7.62
C GLY A 19 5.28 -4.76 -8.61
N GLN A 20 4.09 -4.28 -8.27
CA GLN A 20 3.34 -3.33 -9.11
C GLN A 20 4.10 -2.01 -9.31
N ILE A 21 4.72 -1.47 -8.26
CA ILE A 21 5.56 -0.27 -8.38
C ILE A 21 6.72 -0.52 -9.35
N PHE A 22 7.42 -1.65 -9.22
CA PHE A 22 8.54 -2.00 -10.10
C PHE A 22 8.11 -2.23 -11.55
N LEU A 23 6.98 -2.91 -11.79
CA LEU A 23 6.45 -3.13 -13.13
C LEU A 23 6.05 -1.82 -13.81
N LEU A 24 5.43 -0.90 -13.08
CA LEU A 24 5.07 0.43 -13.59
C LEU A 24 6.30 1.30 -13.84
N ASP A 25 7.32 1.18 -12.98
CA ASP A 25 8.61 1.84 -13.18
C ASP A 25 9.31 1.35 -14.44
N LEU A 26 9.36 0.03 -14.66
CA LEU A 26 9.88 -0.55 -15.89
C LEU A 26 9.07 -0.10 -17.13
N PHE A 27 7.74 -0.07 -17.03
CA PHE A 27 6.86 0.37 -18.11
C PHE A 27 7.11 1.83 -18.52
N LEU A 28 7.46 2.70 -17.57
CA LEU A 28 7.76 4.12 -17.77
C LEU A 28 9.26 4.43 -17.99
N GLY A 29 10.09 3.39 -18.17
CA GLY A 29 11.53 3.58 -18.41
C GLY A 29 12.32 4.08 -17.20
N GLY A 30 11.87 3.75 -15.98
CA GLY A 30 12.54 4.09 -14.71
C GLY A 30 12.09 5.41 -14.09
N ALA A 31 11.08 6.07 -14.66
CA ALA A 31 10.63 7.38 -14.22
C ALA A 31 9.46 7.34 -13.22
N PHE A 32 8.82 6.19 -13.00
CA PHE A 32 7.63 6.11 -12.17
C PHE A 32 7.93 6.44 -10.70
N ARG A 33 9.11 6.03 -10.20
CA ARG A 33 9.49 6.29 -8.80
C ARG A 33 9.55 7.78 -8.46
N ASP A 34 10.10 8.58 -9.36
CA ASP A 34 10.26 10.03 -9.18
C ASP A 34 9.07 10.84 -9.71
N TYR A 35 8.15 10.20 -10.44
CA TYR A 35 7.00 10.82 -11.08
C TYR A 35 6.15 11.65 -10.10
N GLY A 36 5.67 11.04 -9.00
CA GLY A 36 4.81 11.77 -8.06
C GLY A 36 5.53 12.87 -7.29
N ALA A 37 6.82 12.69 -6.98
CA ALA A 37 7.65 13.72 -6.34
C ALA A 37 7.87 14.92 -7.25
N GLY A 38 8.15 14.68 -8.55
CA GLY A 38 8.28 15.72 -9.55
C GLY A 38 6.99 16.52 -9.74
N VAL A 39 5.83 15.85 -9.73
CA VAL A 39 4.52 16.50 -9.87
C VAL A 39 4.16 17.36 -8.67
N ALA A 40 4.36 16.83 -7.46
CA ALA A 40 4.11 17.56 -6.23
C ALA A 40 5.00 18.81 -6.12
N ALA A 41 6.26 18.71 -6.55
CA ALA A 41 7.15 19.87 -6.63
C ALA A 41 6.64 20.90 -7.66
N PHE A 42 6.25 20.46 -8.85
CA PHE A 42 5.76 21.34 -9.93
C PHE A 42 4.43 22.03 -9.62
N THR A 43 3.55 21.47 -8.78
CA THR A 43 2.33 22.17 -8.36
C THR A 43 2.59 23.46 -7.59
N HIS A 44 3.77 23.61 -6.99
CA HIS A 44 4.18 24.80 -6.23
C HIS A 44 5.04 25.79 -7.03
N VAL A 45 5.42 25.47 -8.27
CA VAL A 45 6.23 26.36 -9.12
C VAL A 45 5.29 27.22 -9.99
N PRO A 46 5.48 28.56 -10.05
CA PRO A 46 4.66 29.41 -10.92
C PRO A 46 4.87 29.03 -12.39
N LYS A 47 3.76 28.74 -13.09
CA LYS A 47 3.72 28.26 -14.49
C LYS A 47 4.18 29.27 -15.54
N VAL A 48 4.56 30.48 -15.14
CA VAL A 48 4.93 31.56 -16.06
C VAL A 48 6.15 32.30 -15.50
N PRO A 49 7.36 32.11 -16.07
CA PRO A 49 8.43 33.06 -15.85
C PRO A 49 7.99 34.39 -16.48
N SER A 50 8.18 35.50 -15.78
CA SER A 50 7.77 36.86 -16.17
C SER A 50 8.30 37.33 -17.54
N ASN A 51 9.21 36.59 -18.18
CA ASN A 51 9.95 37.03 -19.35
C ASN A 51 9.73 36.22 -20.65
N PHE A 52 8.81 35.24 -20.73
CA PHE A 52 8.49 34.49 -21.98
C PHE A 52 9.72 33.97 -22.78
N ILE A 53 10.87 33.78 -22.13
CA ILE A 53 12.13 33.37 -22.78
C ILE A 53 12.56 31.99 -22.28
N ASP A 54 12.01 31.53 -21.16
CA ASP A 54 12.43 30.29 -20.54
C ASP A 54 11.33 29.22 -20.65
N TYR A 55 11.50 28.32 -21.61
CA TYR A 55 10.69 27.11 -21.76
C TYR A 55 11.14 26.01 -20.79
N ASP A 56 12.02 26.26 -19.80
CA ASP A 56 12.46 25.25 -18.82
C ASP A 56 11.38 24.83 -17.80
N SER A 57 10.19 25.44 -17.86
CA SER A 57 9.01 24.99 -17.08
C SER A 57 8.15 23.97 -17.83
N VAL A 58 8.73 23.13 -18.69
CA VAL A 58 8.00 22.00 -19.27
C VAL A 58 7.55 21.08 -18.14
N ASN A 59 6.26 20.77 -18.07
CA ASN A 59 5.77 19.82 -17.08
C ASN A 59 6.58 18.51 -17.25
N PRO A 60 7.19 17.94 -16.21
CA PRO A 60 7.97 16.70 -16.32
C PRO A 60 7.11 15.55 -16.87
N MET A 61 5.79 15.68 -16.74
CA MET A 61 4.76 14.84 -17.32
C MET A 61 4.77 14.75 -18.84
N ASP A 62 5.08 15.87 -19.52
CA ASP A 62 5.03 15.98 -20.98
C ASP A 62 6.18 15.22 -21.65
N ALA A 63 7.24 14.90 -20.91
CA ALA A 63 8.34 14.05 -21.37
C ALA A 63 7.92 12.58 -21.55
N PHE A 64 7.02 12.09 -20.71
CA PHE A 64 6.59 10.68 -20.71
C PHE A 64 5.23 10.47 -21.41
N PHE A 65 4.33 11.46 -21.32
CA PHE A 65 3.00 11.40 -21.91
C PHE A 65 2.75 12.60 -22.83
N PRO A 66 3.39 12.66 -24.03
CA PRO A 66 3.22 13.77 -24.94
C PRO A 66 1.76 13.85 -25.41
N LYS A 67 1.15 15.03 -25.23
CA LYS A 67 -0.22 15.31 -25.67
C LYS A 67 -0.30 15.65 -27.16
N VAL A 68 0.80 16.09 -27.75
CA VAL A 68 0.94 16.43 -29.17
C VAL A 68 2.20 15.80 -29.75
N THR A 69 2.11 15.26 -30.97
CA THR A 69 3.22 14.61 -31.67
C THR A 69 3.29 15.04 -33.13
N LYS A 70 4.48 14.97 -33.73
CA LYS A 70 4.69 15.22 -35.16
C LYS A 70 4.41 13.94 -35.93
N CYS A 71 3.46 13.97 -36.85
CA CYS A 71 3.12 12.85 -37.72
C CYS A 71 3.47 13.18 -39.18
N PHE A 72 4.10 12.21 -39.85
CA PHE A 72 4.50 12.31 -41.25
C PHE A 72 3.42 11.67 -42.12
N ILE A 73 2.65 12.48 -42.84
CA ILE A 73 1.67 11.99 -43.80
C ILE A 73 2.33 11.92 -45.18
N ARG A 74 2.43 10.72 -45.74
CA ARG A 74 2.96 10.47 -47.08
C ARG A 74 1.82 10.57 -48.09
N MET A 75 1.90 11.51 -49.02
CA MET A 75 0.92 11.70 -50.09
C MET A 75 1.63 11.59 -51.45
N TYR A 76 0.90 11.22 -52.50
CA TYR A 76 1.44 11.24 -53.87
C TYR A 76 1.05 12.55 -54.54
N GLY A 77 2.03 13.25 -55.09
CA GLY A 77 1.82 14.45 -55.89
C GLY A 77 1.31 14.13 -57.31
N PRO A 78 0.86 15.14 -58.07
CA PRO A 78 0.38 14.98 -59.44
C PRO A 78 1.43 14.36 -60.40
N SER A 79 2.72 14.48 -60.08
CA SER A 79 3.82 13.86 -60.83
C SER A 79 4.13 12.40 -60.41
N GLY A 80 3.33 11.79 -59.53
CA GLY A 80 3.58 10.44 -58.98
C GLY A 80 4.69 10.36 -57.92
N THR A 81 5.36 11.47 -57.61
CA THR A 81 6.41 11.54 -56.59
C THR A 81 5.81 11.60 -55.17
N ILE A 82 6.46 10.92 -54.22
CA ILE A 82 6.07 10.95 -52.80
C ILE A 82 6.38 12.33 -52.21
N GLN A 83 5.37 13.01 -51.66
CA GLN A 83 5.50 14.22 -50.85
C GLN A 83 5.18 13.90 -49.39
N VAL A 84 6.15 14.12 -48.50
CA VAL A 84 5.97 13.96 -47.05
C VAL A 84 5.56 15.31 -46.48
N LYS A 85 4.39 15.37 -45.82
CA LYS A 85 3.91 16.56 -45.12
C LYS A 85 3.83 16.29 -43.63
N ASP A 86 4.37 17.22 -42.86
CA ASP A 86 4.36 17.19 -41.41
C ASP A 86 3.09 17.81 -40.88
N ARG A 87 2.40 17.11 -39.98
CA ARG A 87 1.24 17.63 -39.25
C ARG A 87 1.40 17.37 -37.76
N LEU A 88 0.74 18.19 -36.96
CA LEU A 88 0.60 17.98 -35.53
C LEU A 88 -0.60 17.06 -35.28
N CYS A 89 -0.38 15.99 -34.51
CA CYS A 89 -1.40 15.05 -34.05
C CYS A 89 -1.57 15.19 -32.55
N VAL A 90 -2.82 15.22 -32.08
CA VAL A 90 -3.14 15.20 -30.65
C VAL A 90 -3.29 13.74 -30.21
N LEU A 91 -2.82 13.41 -29.01
CA LEU A 91 -2.96 12.10 -28.37
C LEU A 91 -3.88 12.24 -27.14
N PRO A 92 -5.21 12.14 -27.30
CA PRO A 92 -6.15 12.30 -26.18
C PRO A 92 -5.93 11.27 -25.07
N LEU A 93 -5.48 10.06 -25.42
CA LEU A 93 -5.21 8.99 -24.47
C LEU A 93 -4.11 9.36 -23.46
N ASN A 94 -3.09 10.09 -23.90
CA ASN A 94 -2.00 10.52 -23.01
C ASN A 94 -2.44 11.57 -22.00
N ILE A 95 -3.45 12.39 -22.33
CA ILE A 95 -4.06 13.34 -21.37
C ILE A 95 -4.68 12.59 -20.20
N VAL A 96 -5.37 11.47 -20.49
CA VAL A 96 -6.01 10.63 -19.48
C VAL A 96 -4.96 9.87 -18.67
N ASN A 97 -3.98 9.26 -19.36
CA ASN A 97 -2.90 8.52 -18.70
C ASN A 97 -2.13 9.40 -17.73
N GLU A 98 -1.79 10.63 -18.13
CA GLU A 98 -1.09 11.59 -17.26
C GLU A 98 -1.77 11.72 -15.88
N LYS A 99 -3.11 11.76 -15.83
CA LYS A 99 -3.87 11.90 -14.58
C LYS A 99 -4.01 10.59 -13.81
N ILE A 100 -4.28 9.49 -14.52
CA ILE A 100 -4.40 8.17 -13.89
C ILE A 100 -3.09 7.77 -13.21
N PHE A 101 -1.94 7.95 -13.88
CA PHE A 101 -0.64 7.58 -13.32
C PHE A 101 -0.26 8.40 -12.09
N VAL A 102 -0.69 9.67 -12.00
CA VAL A 102 -0.51 10.48 -10.78
C VAL A 102 -1.30 9.88 -9.62
N ILE A 103 -2.58 9.61 -9.83
CA ILE A 103 -3.46 9.03 -8.81
C ILE A 103 -2.94 7.66 -8.37
N LEU A 104 -2.54 6.82 -9.32
CA LEU A 104 -1.97 5.50 -9.05
C LEU A 104 -0.67 5.59 -8.24
N TRP A 105 0.20 6.56 -8.52
CA TRP A 105 1.43 6.73 -7.76
C TRP A 105 1.16 7.00 -6.29
N PHE A 106 0.32 7.99 -5.97
CA PHE A 106 -0.04 8.29 -4.58
C PHE A 106 -0.76 7.12 -3.91
N TRP A 107 -1.63 6.44 -4.65
CA TRP A 107 -2.35 5.27 -4.16
C TRP A 107 -1.43 4.11 -3.82
N LEU A 108 -0.47 3.77 -4.70
CA LEU A 108 0.48 2.68 -4.47
C LEU A 108 1.45 2.99 -3.34
N ILE A 109 1.91 4.23 -3.20
CA ILE A 109 2.75 4.66 -2.06
C ILE A 109 1.97 4.53 -0.75
N PHE A 110 0.71 4.96 -0.72
CA PHE A 110 -0.15 4.79 0.45
C PHE A 110 -0.37 3.31 0.81
N LEU A 111 -0.70 2.47 -0.17
CA LEU A 111 -0.86 1.02 0.04
C LEU A 111 0.44 0.35 0.48
N ALA A 112 1.59 0.77 -0.05
CA ALA A 112 2.89 0.27 0.36
C ALA A 112 3.17 0.63 1.82
N ALA A 113 2.94 1.88 2.20
CA ALA A 113 3.12 2.34 3.58
C ALA A 113 2.22 1.56 4.56
N MET A 114 0.93 1.37 4.23
CA MET A 114 0.03 0.57 5.07
C MET A 114 0.46 -0.89 5.17
N SER A 115 0.90 -1.49 4.06
CA SER A 115 1.32 -2.90 4.03
C SER A 115 2.61 -3.11 4.83
N ILE A 116 3.57 -2.20 4.70
CA ILE A 116 4.80 -2.18 5.51
C ILE A 116 4.45 -2.03 6.99
N ALA A 117 3.58 -1.08 7.34
CA ALA A 117 3.16 -0.88 8.73
C ALA A 117 2.48 -2.14 9.31
N ALA A 118 1.65 -2.83 8.53
CA ALA A 118 1.01 -4.08 8.94
C ALA A 118 2.05 -5.19 9.19
N VAL A 119 3.02 -5.37 8.29
CA VAL A 119 4.09 -6.36 8.43
C VAL A 119 4.98 -6.03 9.64
N ILE A 120 5.37 -4.77 9.82
CA ILE A 120 6.15 -4.34 10.99
C ILE A 120 5.37 -4.62 12.28
N PHE A 121 4.10 -4.23 12.34
CA PHE A 121 3.24 -4.51 13.50
C PHE A 121 3.22 -6.00 13.82
N ARG A 122 3.11 -6.86 12.81
CA ARG A 122 3.12 -8.32 12.97
C ARG A 122 4.44 -8.85 13.49
N ILE A 123 5.55 -8.36 12.97
CA ILE A 123 6.90 -8.71 13.45
C ILE A 123 7.08 -8.30 14.91
N LEU A 124 6.62 -7.10 15.30
CA LEU A 124 6.67 -6.62 16.68
C LEU A 124 5.84 -7.50 17.62
N VAL A 125 4.61 -7.85 17.22
CA VAL A 125 3.73 -8.74 18.00
C VAL A 125 4.30 -10.16 18.11
N LEU A 126 4.99 -10.65 17.07
CA LEU A 126 5.67 -11.94 17.11
C LEU A 126 6.89 -11.90 18.05
N SER A 127 7.68 -10.83 18.01
CA SER A 127 8.93 -10.72 18.77
C SER A 127 8.73 -10.36 20.24
N MET A 128 7.66 -9.60 20.56
CA MET A 128 7.42 -9.07 21.90
C MET A 128 6.17 -9.68 22.56
N PRO A 129 6.33 -10.62 23.51
CA PRO A 129 5.23 -11.11 24.34
C PRO A 129 4.43 -10.05 25.12
N PRO A 130 4.99 -8.93 25.64
CA PRO A 130 4.19 -7.95 26.37
C PRO A 130 3.15 -7.23 25.50
N ILE A 131 3.46 -7.01 24.21
CA ILE A 131 2.50 -6.42 23.26
C ILE A 131 1.26 -7.30 23.11
N ARG A 132 1.45 -8.63 23.11
CA ARG A 132 0.34 -9.60 23.02
C ARG A 132 -0.63 -9.49 24.19
N ILE A 133 -0.09 -9.29 25.40
CA ILE A 133 -0.90 -9.10 26.62
C ILE A 133 -1.65 -7.77 26.53
N TYR A 134 -0.96 -6.69 26.16
CA TYR A 134 -1.56 -5.36 26.04
C TYR A 134 -2.71 -5.33 25.01
N LEU A 135 -2.54 -5.99 23.87
CA LEU A 135 -3.57 -6.07 22.83
C LEU A 135 -4.84 -6.77 23.30
N ILE A 136 -4.72 -7.87 24.04
CA ILE A 136 -5.89 -8.55 24.63
C ILE A 136 -6.51 -7.66 25.72
N MET A 137 -5.70 -7.05 26.58
CA MET A 137 -6.18 -6.13 27.62
C MET A 137 -6.92 -4.90 27.05
N GLY A 138 -6.54 -4.42 25.86
CA GLY A 138 -7.27 -3.36 25.18
C GLY A 138 -8.70 -3.75 24.77
N GLN A 139 -8.94 -5.05 24.56
CA GLN A 139 -10.26 -5.59 24.19
C GLN A 139 -11.14 -5.91 25.40
N VAL A 140 -10.55 -6.25 26.55
CA VAL A 140 -11.28 -6.56 27.79
C VAL A 140 -11.16 -5.44 28.82
N ARG A 141 -12.28 -4.80 29.15
CA ARG A 141 -12.32 -3.82 30.24
C ARG A 141 -12.38 -4.52 31.61
N CYS A 142 -11.59 -4.01 32.56
CA CYS A 142 -11.65 -4.39 33.97
C CYS A 142 -11.27 -5.86 34.28
N VAL A 143 -10.32 -6.45 33.54
CA VAL A 143 -9.73 -7.77 33.86
C VAL A 143 -8.32 -7.57 34.44
N LYS A 144 -7.98 -8.33 35.49
CA LYS A 144 -6.64 -8.27 36.12
C LYS A 144 -5.57 -8.73 35.13
N HIS A 145 -4.49 -7.96 34.99
CA HIS A 145 -3.34 -8.30 34.13
C HIS A 145 -2.80 -9.72 34.35
N LYS A 146 -2.81 -10.21 35.60
CA LYS A 146 -2.34 -11.56 35.96
C LYS A 146 -3.11 -12.67 35.24
N VAL A 147 -4.42 -12.51 35.02
CA VAL A 147 -5.27 -13.51 34.35
C VAL A 147 -4.89 -13.60 32.88
N VAL A 148 -4.83 -12.46 32.18
CA VAL A 148 -4.46 -12.38 30.76
C VAL A 148 -3.02 -12.86 30.54
N SER A 149 -2.08 -12.45 31.40
CA SER A 149 -0.68 -12.87 31.30
C SER A 149 -0.52 -14.39 31.44
N LYS A 150 -1.31 -15.04 32.32
CA LYS A 150 -1.28 -16.50 32.48
C LYS A 150 -1.77 -17.21 31.21
N ILE A 151 -2.85 -16.75 30.59
CA ILE A 151 -3.37 -17.30 29.31
C ILE A 151 -2.34 -17.13 28.19
N VAL A 152 -1.83 -15.90 27.99
CA VAL A 152 -0.91 -15.58 26.90
C VAL A 152 0.41 -16.35 27.01
N LYS A 153 0.89 -16.64 28.23
CA LYS A 153 2.10 -17.46 28.45
C LYS A 153 1.90 -18.94 28.14
N ARG A 154 0.68 -19.46 28.27
CA ARG A 154 0.32 -20.86 28.02
C ARG A 154 -0.03 -21.13 26.56
N PHE A 155 -0.58 -20.13 25.88
CA PHE A 155 -1.02 -20.25 24.50
C PHE A 155 0.13 -20.14 23.50
N SER A 156 0.05 -20.93 22.44
CA SER A 156 0.91 -20.75 21.28
C SER A 156 0.55 -19.43 20.57
N PHE A 157 1.45 -18.94 19.70
CA PHE A 157 1.17 -17.74 18.90
C PHE A 157 -0.12 -17.90 18.06
N GLY A 158 -0.40 -19.10 17.57
CA GLY A 158 -1.60 -19.39 16.79
C GLY A 158 -2.89 -19.26 17.60
N ASP A 159 -2.90 -19.78 18.81
CA ASP A 159 -4.08 -19.76 19.69
C ASP A 159 -4.34 -18.33 20.20
N TRP A 160 -3.26 -17.62 20.56
CA TRP A 160 -3.35 -16.21 20.91
C TRP A 160 -3.91 -15.36 19.74
N PHE A 161 -3.47 -15.62 18.51
CA PHE A 161 -3.95 -14.88 17.35
C PHE A 161 -5.45 -15.12 17.09
N LEU A 162 -5.91 -16.36 17.22
CA LEU A 162 -7.34 -16.68 17.15
C LEU A 162 -8.14 -15.99 18.24
N LEU A 163 -7.65 -16.03 19.49
CA LEU A 163 -8.28 -15.36 20.61
C LEU A 163 -8.38 -13.84 20.39
N TYR A 164 -7.31 -13.23 19.88
CA TYR A 164 -7.28 -11.81 19.52
C TYR A 164 -8.28 -11.47 18.41
N MET A 165 -8.37 -12.29 17.36
CA MET A 165 -9.36 -12.12 16.27
C MET A 165 -10.79 -12.27 16.79
N LEU A 166 -11.03 -13.23 17.68
CA LEU A 166 -12.33 -13.44 18.31
C LEU A 166 -12.74 -12.20 19.12
N GLY A 167 -11.82 -11.64 19.91
CA GLY A 167 -12.06 -10.42 20.68
C GLY A 167 -12.37 -9.18 19.84
N LYS A 168 -11.89 -9.10 18.58
CA LYS A 168 -12.24 -8.01 17.66
C LYS A 168 -13.65 -8.13 17.08
N ASN A 169 -14.20 -9.34 17.02
CA ASN A 169 -15.48 -9.63 16.39
C ASN A 169 -16.60 -9.93 17.40
N MET A 170 -16.29 -9.98 18.70
CA MET A 170 -17.24 -10.22 19.78
C MET A 170 -17.52 -8.96 20.61
N ASN A 171 -18.68 -8.93 21.26
CA ASN A 171 -19.00 -7.89 22.24
C ASN A 171 -17.99 -7.97 23.43
N PRO A 172 -17.39 -6.84 23.86
CA PRO A 172 -16.41 -6.81 24.95
C PRO A 172 -16.87 -7.47 26.26
N ILE A 173 -18.17 -7.45 26.57
CA ILE A 173 -18.72 -8.07 27.78
C ILE A 173 -18.65 -9.59 27.68
N VAL A 174 -19.14 -10.16 26.56
CA VAL A 174 -19.12 -11.60 26.32
C VAL A 174 -17.68 -12.11 26.21
N TYR A 175 -16.81 -11.34 25.55
CA TYR A 175 -15.40 -11.69 25.43
C TYR A 175 -14.68 -11.70 26.79
N LYS A 176 -15.03 -10.78 27.70
CA LYS A 176 -14.52 -10.80 29.08
C LYS A 176 -14.91 -12.08 29.81
N ASP A 177 -16.18 -12.47 29.75
CA ASP A 177 -16.67 -13.68 30.43
C ASP A 177 -15.97 -14.93 29.87
N LEU A 178 -15.77 -14.99 28.55
CA LEU A 178 -14.99 -16.04 27.90
C LEU A 178 -13.55 -16.10 28.41
N ILE A 179 -12.86 -14.96 28.52
CA ILE A 179 -11.48 -14.90 29.01
C ILE A 179 -11.38 -15.36 30.47
N ILE A 180 -12.34 -15.01 31.32
CA ILE A 180 -12.39 -15.44 32.72
C ILE A 180 -12.61 -16.96 32.80
N GLU A 181 -13.57 -17.50 32.06
CA GLU A 181 -13.88 -18.92 32.10
C GLU A 181 -12.75 -19.78 31.53
N LEU A 182 -12.16 -19.33 30.42
CA LEU A 182 -10.99 -19.95 29.82
C LEU A 182 -9.79 -19.98 30.80
N SER A 183 -9.63 -18.93 31.62
CA SER A 183 -8.55 -18.90 32.62
C SER A 183 -8.74 -19.95 33.72
N LYS A 184 -9.98 -20.20 34.16
CA LYS A 184 -10.30 -21.22 35.18
C LYS A 184 -10.11 -22.62 34.62
N ASP A 185 -10.54 -22.86 33.39
CA ASP A 185 -10.38 -24.17 32.74
C ASP A 185 -8.90 -24.50 32.50
N LEU A 186 -8.09 -23.51 32.12
CA LEU A 186 -6.63 -23.68 32.00
C LEU A 186 -5.92 -23.93 33.34
N GLU A 187 -6.52 -23.51 34.46
CA GLU A 187 -6.04 -23.83 35.80
C GLU A 187 -6.46 -25.25 36.22
N SER A 188 -7.72 -25.63 36.00
CA SER A 188 -8.24 -26.96 36.34
C SER A 188 -7.48 -28.07 35.60
N ARG A 189 -7.22 -27.88 34.30
CA ARG A 189 -6.46 -28.83 33.48
C ARG A 189 -5.00 -28.99 33.92
N SER A 190 -4.46 -28.01 34.63
CA SER A 190 -3.10 -28.07 35.15
C SER A 190 -2.97 -28.67 36.54
N LEU A 191 -4.09 -28.89 37.23
CA LEU A 191 -4.14 -29.64 38.48
C LEU A 191 -4.37 -31.15 38.25
N MET A 192 -4.71 -31.55 37.03
CA MET A 192 -4.92 -32.95 36.62
C MET A 192 -3.70 -33.59 35.93
N VAL A 193 -2.59 -32.86 35.78
CA VAL A 193 -1.30 -33.34 35.24
C VAL A 193 -0.24 -33.19 36.31
#